data_AF-A0A950T2Z4-F1
#
_entry.id   AF-A0A950T2Z4-F1
#
_cell.length_a   1.000
_cell.length_b   1.000
_cell.length_c   1.000
_cell.angle_alpha   90.00
_cell.angle_beta   90.00
_cell.angle_gamma   90.00
#
_symmetry.space_group_name_H-M   'P 1'
#
loop_
_entity.id
_entity.type
_entity.pdbx_description
1 polymer ?
#
loop_
_entity_poly.entity_id
_entity_poly.type
_entity_poly.pdbx_seq_one_letter_code
_entity_poly.pdbx_strand_id
1 'polypeptide(L)' 'MDAIIGRYRARMEQSGLVLKHLAGINFDLTIDETLALFDLINAYRETLLTLQQQQQLERETDPRLERVILNEGDK' A
#
# COMPACT_ATOMS: atom_id res chain seq x y z
N MET A 1 6.72 -9.58 16.92
CA MET A 1 5.96 -10.03 15.73
C MET A 1 6.69 -9.50 14.50
N ASP A 2 6.89 -10.33 13.48
CA ASP A 2 7.56 -9.92 12.23
C ASP A 2 6.51 -9.77 11.11
N ALA A 3 6.63 -8.71 10.31
CA ALA A 3 5.80 -8.45 9.15
C ALA A 3 6.66 -7.99 7.96
N ILE A 4 6.13 -8.12 6.74
CA ILE A 4 6.76 -7.59 5.53
C ILE A 4 5.87 -6.47 4.99
N ILE A 5 6.46 -5.28 4.82
CA ILE A 5 5.79 -4.09 4.26
C ILE A 5 6.57 -3.70 2.99
N GLY A 6 6.07 -4.12 1.84
CA GLY A 6 6.76 -3.94 0.56
C GLY A 6 8.15 -4.58 0.57
N ARG A 7 9.20 -3.75 0.51
CA ARG A 7 10.62 -4.19 0.52
C ARG A 7 11.27 -4.15 1.91
N TYR A 8 10.51 -3.82 2.95
CA TYR A 8 10.99 -3.71 4.31
C TYR A 8 10.51 -4.89 5.15
N ARG A 9 11.41 -5.44 5.96
CA ARG A 9 11.06 -6.34 7.07
C ARG A 9 10.83 -5.48 8.30
N ALA A 10 9.61 -5.51 8.81
CA ALA A 10 9.19 -4.83 10.02
C ALA A 10 9.22 -5.81 11.21
N ARG A 11 9.77 -5.38 12.34
CA ARG A 11 9.79 -6.14 13.59
C ARG A 11 9.48 -5.22 14.76
N MET A 12 8.48 -5.60 15.55
CA MET A 12 8.24 -4.97 16.84
C MET A 12 9.18 -5.56 17.89
N GLU A 13 9.94 -4.70 18.56
CA GLU A 13 10.84 -5.00 19.68
C GLU A 13 10.40 -4.24 20.93
N GLN A 14 11.05 -4.47 22.08
CA GLN A 14 10.72 -3.75 23.32
C GLN A 14 11.04 -2.25 23.23
N SER A 15 12.03 -1.87 22.42
CA SER A 15 12.44 -0.48 22.22
C SER A 15 11.59 0.28 21.20
N GLY A 16 10.77 -0.41 20.40
CA GLY A 16 9.95 0.17 19.35
C GLY A 16 9.91 -0.66 18.07
N LEU A 17 9.85 -0.01 16.91
CA LEU A 17 9.69 -0.64 15.60
C LEU A 17 10.98 -0.58 14.80
N VAL A 18 11.44 -1.74 14.34
CA VAL A 18 12.60 -1.85 13.45
C VAL A 18 12.14 -2.12 12.02
N LEU A 19 12.56 -1.28 11.08
CA LEU A 19 12.31 -1.44 9.64
C LEU A 19 13.63 -1.68 8.90
N LYS A 20 13.82 -2.87 8.34
CA LYS A 20 15.04 -3.25 7.60
C LYS A 20 14.76 -3.41 6.11
N HIS A 21 15.47 -2.66 5.29
CA HIS A 21 15.48 -2.82 3.84
C HIS A 21 16.53 -3.85 3.42
N LEU A 22 16.27 -4.58 2.33
CA LEU A 22 17.20 -5.58 1.79
C LEU A 22 18.55 -4.98 1.35
N ALA A 23 18.59 -3.70 1.01
CA ALA A 23 19.82 -2.98 0.64
C ALA A 23 20.67 -2.53 1.85
N GLY A 24 20.31 -2.92 3.08
CA GLY A 24 21.07 -2.61 4.29
C GLY A 24 20.67 -1.32 5.02
N ILE A 25 19.63 -0.62 4.56
CA ILE A 25 19.08 0.54 5.26
C ILE A 25 18.22 0.04 6.43
N ASN A 26 18.45 0.57 7.63
CA ASN A 26 17.69 0.23 8.82
C ASN A 26 17.16 1.50 9.49
N PHE A 27 15.91 1.45 9.93
CA PHE A 27 15.32 2.46 10.81
C PHE A 27 14.95 1.79 12.11
N ASP A 28 15.53 2.27 13.20
CA ASP A 28 15.23 1.84 14.56
C ASP A 28 14.38 2.94 15.21
N LEU A 29 13.07 2.81 15.09
CA LEU A 29 12.12 3.77 15.63
C LEU A 29 11.89 3.48 17.10
N THR A 30 11.94 4.52 17.92
CA THR A 30 11.46 4.46 19.29
C THR A 30 9.95 4.24 19.35
N ILE A 31 9.43 3.94 20.54
CA ILE A 31 7.99 3.79 20.76
C ILE A 31 7.23 5.05 20.32
N ASP A 32 7.70 6.25 20.70
CA ASP A 32 7.03 7.51 20.38
C ASP A 32 7.04 7.80 18.88
N GLU A 33 8.17 7.56 18.21
CA GLU A 33 8.26 7.71 16.75
C GLU A 33 7.39 6.68 16.01
N THR A 34 7.26 5.47 16.56
CA THR A 34 6.37 4.43 16.02
C THR A 34 4.92 4.86 16.09
N LEU A 35 4.49 5.45 17.21
CA LEU A 35 3.15 6.00 17.38
C LEU A 35 2.91 7.18 16.42
N ALA A 36 3.87 8.10 16.33
CA ALA A 36 3.77 9.23 15.40
C ALA A 36 3.69 8.77 13.93
N LEU A 37 4.45 7.73 13.55
CA LEU A 37 4.36 7.13 12.21
C LEU A 37 2.98 6.49 11.97
N PHE A 38 2.42 5.81 12.98
CA PHE A 38 1.08 5.24 12.90
C PHE A 38 0.01 6.32 12.71
N ASP A 39 0.09 7.41 13.49
CA ASP A 39 -0.81 8.55 13.36
C ASP A 39 -0.71 9.22 11.99
N LEU A 40 0.51 9.38 11.48
CA LEU A 40 0.75 9.89 10.13
C LEU A 40 0.08 9.01 9.07
N ILE A 41 0.29 7.70 9.12
CA ILE A 41 -0.32 6.75 8.17
C ILE A 41 -1.84 6.81 8.25
N ASN A 42 -2.41 6.91 9.46
CA ASN A 42 -3.85 7.03 9.63
C ASN A 42 -4.39 8.35 9.08
N ALA A 43 -3.69 9.47 9.28
CA ALA A 43 -4.10 10.78 8.76
C ALA A 43 -4.21 10.77 7.23
N TYR A 44 -3.35 10.02 6.54
CA TYR A 44 -3.35 9.90 5.08
C TYR A 44 -4.17 8.72 4.54
N ARG A 45 -4.83 7.94 5.38
CA ARG A 45 -5.53 6.71 4.97
C ARG A 45 -6.55 6.97 3.85
N GLU A 46 -7.41 7.96 4.00
CA GLU A 46 -8.46 8.28 3.00
C GLU A 46 -7.86 8.74 1.67
N THR A 47 -6.79 9.53 1.72
CA THR A 47 -6.05 9.94 0.52
C THR A 47 -5.43 8.74 -0.18
N LEU A 48 -4.82 7.82 0.56
CA LEU A 48 -4.24 6.58 0.01
C LEU A 48 -5.31 5.69 -0.64
N LEU A 49 -6.49 5.56 -0.03
CA LEU A 49 -7.62 4.81 -0.59
C LEU A 49 -8.15 5.46 -1.88
N THR A 50 -8.25 6.79 -1.89
CA THR A 50 -8.68 7.53 -3.08
C THR A 50 -7.70 7.33 -4.25
N LEU A 51 -6.40 7.43 -3.99
CA LEU A 51 -5.36 7.19 -5.00
C LEU A 51 -5.39 5.75 -5.52
N GLN A 52 -5.65 4.77 -4.64
CA GLN A 52 -5.79 3.38 -5.04
C GLN A 52 -6.98 3.17 -5.99
N GLN A 53 -8.14 3.78 -5.69
CA GLN A 53 -9.32 3.71 -6.55
C GLN A 53 -9.08 4.35 -7.92
N GLN A 54 -8.43 5.51 -7.96
CA GLN A 54 -8.07 6.18 -9.21
C GLN A 54 -7.17 5.29 -10.09
N GLN A 55 -6.15 4.66 -9.50
CA GLN A 55 -5.29 3.73 -10.23
C GLN A 55 -6.03 2.50 -10.76
N GLN A 56 -7.10 2.07 -10.09
CA GLN A 56 -7.95 0.95 -10.56
C GLN A 56 -8.82 1.40 -11.75
N LEU A 57 -9.45 2.56 -11.65
CA LEU A 57 -10.25 3.16 -12.73
C LEU A 57 -9.42 3.41 -14.00
N GLU A 58 -8.19 3.91 -13.85
CA GLU A 58 -7.25 4.09 -14.97
C GLU A 58 -6.87 2.77 -15.65
N ARG A 59 -6.83 1.65 -14.91
CA ARG A 59 -6.59 0.32 -15.50
C ARG A 59 -7.83 -0.26 -16.18
N GLU A 60 -9.01 -0.01 -15.63
CA GLU A 60 -10.28 -0.45 -16.24
C GLU A 60 -10.61 0.32 -17.52
N THR A 61 -10.17 1.57 -17.60
CA THR A 61 -10.31 2.43 -18.79
C THR A 61 -9.13 2.33 -19.75
N ASP A 62 -8.28 1.30 -19.63
CA ASP A 62 -7.21 1.04 -20.59
C ASP A 62 -7.83 0.75 -21.98
N PRO A 63 -7.58 1.59 -23.00
CA PRO A 63 -8.14 1.42 -24.34
C PRO A 63 -7.66 0.14 -25.06
N ARG A 64 -6.78 -0.65 -24.43
CA ARG A 64 -6.33 -1.98 -24.89
C ARG A 64 -7.19 -3.14 -24.41
N LEU A 65 -8.20 -2.92 -23.56
CA LEU A 65 -9.20 -3.97 -23.29
C LEU A 65 -10.00 -4.25 -24.57
N GLU A 66 -9.95 -5.49 -25.05
CA GLU A 66 -10.77 -5.93 -26.19
C GLU A 66 -12.24 -5.64 -25.88
N ARG A 67 -12.83 -4.78 -26.71
CA ARG A 67 -14.23 -4.38 -26.59
C ARG A 67 -15.09 -5.60 -26.86
N VAL A 68 -15.66 -6.21 -25.81
CA VAL A 68 -16.68 -7.24 -25.97
C VAL A 68 -17.93 -6.56 -26.53
N ILE A 69 -18.15 -6.69 -27.84
CA ILE A 69 -19.38 -6.26 -28.49
C ILE A 69 -20.42 -7.35 -28.19
N LEU A 70 -21.36 -7.05 -27.29
CA LEU A 70 -22.57 -7.85 -27.14
C LEU A 70 -23.44 -7.59 -28.38
N ASN A 71 -23.42 -8.51 -29.33
CA ASN A 71 -24.39 -8.50 -30.42
C ASN A 71 -25.75 -8.87 -29.84
N GLU A 72 -26.62 -7.87 -29.64
CA GLU A 72 -28.04 -8.09 -29.42
C GLU A 72 -28.64 -8.67 -30.71
N GLY A 73 -28.75 -9.99 -30.78
CA GLY A 73 -29.44 -10.62 -31.90
C GLY A 73 -29.18 -12.10 -32.10
N ASP A 74 -29.43 -12.93 -31.10
CA ASP A 74 -29.89 -14.29 -31.36
C ASP A 74 -31.38 -14.36 -30.98
N LYS A 75 -32.20 -14.49 -32.03
CA LYS A 75 -33.65 -14.72 -31.97
C LYS A 75 -33.96 -16.13 -31.50
#